data_AF-A0A2W2DFK7-F1
#
_entry.id   AF-A0A2W2DFK7-F1
#
_cell.length_a   1.000
_cell.length_b   1.000
_cell.length_c   1.000
_cell.angle_alpha   90.00
_cell.angle_beta   90.00
_cell.angle_gamma   90.00
#
_symmetry.space_group_name_H-M   'P 1'
#
loop_
_entity.id
_entity.type
_entity.pdbx_description
1 polymer ?
#
loop_
_entity_poly.entity_id
_entity_poly.type
_entity_poly.pdbx_seq_one_letter_code
_entity_poly.pdbx_strand_id
1 'polypeptide(L)'
;MTDADAGRKTRAQAGPGRLTLVLGGGLTLVLLAAVGATGGWLLAGEDGRPAAPAASASTTGSPTGAPTARPTQGRTTPAAPRTTATGTSGLTVPPVIGENFEDARYELRHLRLGWRLVFGGGTGTTVERTSPAVGTQVSRGTTVTLYVTGPAPVSTVPDVVGDDCDEAADELVEEGFYPRYRLRRTGTVVSQDPAGGSAGRWNDQISIWCGDASAAPGSADPAP
;
A
#
# COMPACT_ATOMS: atom_id res chain seq x y z
N MET A 1 74.92 -12.62 1.23
CA MET A 1 75.67 -11.83 2.23
C MET A 1 74.66 -10.92 2.90
N THR A 2 74.12 -11.36 4.05
CA THR A 2 74.49 -10.88 5.42
C THR A 2 73.87 -9.50 5.67
N ASP A 3 73.18 -9.15 6.74
CA ASP A 3 72.87 -9.70 8.08
C ASP A 3 71.77 -8.72 8.60
N ALA A 4 70.59 -9.15 9.05
CA ALA A 4 70.19 -9.45 10.44
C ALA A 4 70.53 -8.39 11.53
N ASP A 5 69.62 -8.32 12.51
CA ASP A 5 69.78 -7.79 13.88
C ASP A 5 69.60 -6.27 14.11
N ALA A 6 68.93 -5.75 15.14
CA ALA A 6 67.90 -6.19 16.09
C ALA A 6 67.45 -4.93 16.86
N GLY A 7 66.24 -4.94 17.43
CA GLY A 7 65.77 -3.85 18.26
C GLY A 7 64.40 -4.07 18.87
N ARG A 8 64.19 -5.23 19.50
CA ARG A 8 63.00 -5.54 20.31
C ARG A 8 63.22 -4.98 21.72
N LYS A 9 62.24 -4.27 22.29
CA LYS A 9 61.86 -4.14 23.73
C LYS A 9 61.00 -2.87 23.90
N THR A 10 59.92 -2.77 24.68
CA THR A 10 59.02 -3.65 25.45
C THR A 10 58.00 -2.69 26.12
N ARG A 11 56.82 -3.20 26.48
CA ARG A 11 55.91 -2.73 27.57
C ARG A 11 55.02 -1.51 27.21
N ALA A 12 53.70 -1.64 27.06
CA ALA A 12 52.63 -2.06 27.97
C ALA A 12 52.30 -1.05 29.09
N GLN A 13 50.98 -0.86 29.29
CA GLN A 13 50.27 -0.19 30.41
C GLN A 13 50.17 1.34 30.30
N ALA A 14 49.07 2.01 30.60
CA ALA A 14 47.75 1.61 31.10
C ALA A 14 46.79 2.79 30.85
N GLY A 15 45.50 2.50 30.64
CA GLY A 15 44.48 3.54 30.76
C GLY A 15 44.29 3.98 32.22
N PRO A 16 43.53 5.06 32.41
CA PRO A 16 42.53 5.05 33.46
C PRO A 16 41.16 5.37 32.85
N GLY A 17 40.22 4.44 33.03
CA GLY A 17 38.81 4.77 32.95
C GLY A 17 38.45 5.76 34.05
N ARG A 18 37.53 6.67 33.74
CA ARG A 18 36.67 7.27 34.74
C ARG A 18 35.22 7.04 34.32
N LEU A 19 34.65 6.04 34.98
CA LEU A 19 33.24 5.92 35.27
C LEU A 19 32.70 7.25 35.79
N THR A 20 31.55 7.67 35.28
CA THR A 20 30.59 8.42 36.10
C THR A 20 29.25 7.73 35.92
N LEU A 21 28.84 7.09 37.01
CA LEU A 21 27.68 6.25 37.15
C LEU A 21 26.59 7.08 37.85
N VAL A 22 25.39 7.13 37.24
CA VAL A 22 24.04 7.08 37.85
C VAL A 22 23.67 8.15 38.91
N LEU A 23 22.55 8.88 38.68
CA LEU A 23 21.34 8.90 39.53
C LEU A 23 20.36 10.02 39.13
N GLY A 24 19.10 9.65 38.93
CA GLY A 24 17.94 10.55 38.78
C GLY A 24 16.96 9.99 37.75
N GLY A 25 15.95 9.18 38.09
CA GLY A 25 15.26 9.01 39.36
C GLY A 25 14.07 9.98 39.45
N GLY A 26 12.91 9.56 38.96
CA GLY A 26 11.59 10.23 39.07
C GLY A 26 10.76 9.91 37.84
N LEU A 27 9.89 8.90 37.78
CA LEU A 27 8.74 8.56 38.62
C LEU A 27 7.81 9.76 38.86
N THR A 28 6.71 9.81 38.11
CA THR A 28 5.34 10.21 38.51
C THR A 28 4.48 10.23 37.24
N LEU A 29 3.61 9.25 37.06
CA LEU A 29 2.21 9.17 37.48
C LEU A 29 1.26 9.39 36.29
N VAL A 30 0.63 8.28 35.92
CA VAL A 30 -0.58 8.16 35.11
C VAL A 30 -1.64 9.16 35.60
N LEU A 31 -2.17 9.98 34.69
CA LEU A 31 -3.47 10.62 34.86
C LEU A 31 -4.40 10.15 33.76
N LEU A 32 -5.24 9.20 34.15
CA LEU A 32 -6.47 8.80 33.48
C LEU A 32 -7.37 10.03 33.27
N ALA A 33 -7.78 10.25 32.03
CA ALA A 33 -9.01 10.96 31.72
C ALA A 33 -9.79 10.14 30.70
N ALA A 34 -10.42 9.07 31.18
CA ALA A 34 -11.59 8.50 30.53
C ALA A 34 -12.73 9.53 30.65
N VAL A 35 -12.97 10.30 29.60
CA VAL A 35 -14.22 11.04 29.45
C VAL A 35 -15.10 10.22 28.51
N GLY A 36 -16.08 9.55 29.14
CA GLY A 36 -17.13 8.83 28.45
C GLY A 36 -18.00 9.76 27.64
N ALA A 37 -18.42 9.30 26.47
CA ALA A 37 -19.58 9.80 25.76
C ALA A 37 -20.51 8.61 25.49
N THR A 38 -21.20 8.18 26.55
CA THR A 38 -22.46 7.44 26.44
C THR A 38 -23.53 8.46 26.00
N GLY A 39 -23.71 8.61 24.69
CA GLY A 39 -24.81 9.35 24.10
C GLY A 39 -25.85 8.40 23.54
N GLY A 40 -26.71 7.86 24.42
CA GLY A 40 -27.88 7.11 24.02
C GLY A 40 -28.92 8.02 23.37
N TRP A 41 -29.39 7.64 22.18
CA TRP A 41 -30.69 8.06 21.67
C TRP A 41 -31.68 6.93 21.98
N LEU A 42 -32.41 7.14 23.08
CA LEU A 42 -33.63 6.45 23.44
C LEU A 42 -34.78 7.45 23.23
N LEU A 43 -35.98 6.89 22.99
CA LEU A 43 -37.31 7.50 22.86
C LEU A 43 -37.74 7.75 21.42
N ALA A 44 -38.94 7.35 20.99
CA ALA A 44 -39.98 6.53 21.59
C ALA A 44 -40.96 6.16 20.46
N GLY A 45 -41.53 4.97 20.54
CA GLY A 45 -42.52 4.46 19.60
C GLY A 45 -43.09 3.14 20.09
N GLU A 46 -43.53 3.14 21.36
CA GLU A 46 -44.69 2.34 21.82
C GLU A 46 -45.87 2.69 20.87
N ASP A 47 -46.65 1.74 20.35
CA ASP A 47 -47.62 0.97 21.12
C ASP A 47 -48.00 -0.35 20.41
N GLY A 48 -48.30 -1.38 21.21
CA GLY A 48 -49.40 -2.31 20.93
C GLY A 48 -49.08 -3.67 20.28
N ARG A 49 -48.73 -4.66 21.11
CA ARG A 49 -49.11 -6.08 20.89
C ARG A 49 -50.63 -6.26 21.20
N PRO A 50 -51.22 -7.47 21.14
CA PRO A 50 -51.24 -8.54 20.13
C PRO A 50 -52.70 -9.02 19.83
N ALA A 51 -52.95 -9.76 18.74
CA ALA A 51 -54.09 -10.71 18.67
C ALA A 51 -54.01 -11.64 17.44
N ALA A 52 -53.92 -12.95 17.67
CA ALA A 52 -54.62 -13.96 16.87
C ALA A 52 -56.02 -14.16 17.52
N PRO A 53 -57.11 -14.63 16.87
CA PRO A 53 -57.15 -15.90 16.12
C PRO A 53 -58.13 -16.00 14.91
N ALA A 54 -58.06 -17.14 14.21
CA ALA A 54 -59.12 -17.90 13.49
C ALA A 54 -60.17 -17.22 12.60
N ALA A 55 -60.27 -17.66 11.34
CA ALA A 55 -61.53 -18.17 10.73
C ALA A 55 -61.31 -18.73 9.31
N SER A 56 -61.90 -19.90 9.09
CA SER A 56 -61.96 -20.68 7.85
C SER A 56 -63.03 -20.18 6.87
N ALA A 57 -62.86 -20.45 5.56
CA ALA A 57 -63.96 -20.93 4.69
C ALA A 57 -63.43 -21.44 3.34
N SER A 58 -63.80 -22.68 3.01
CA SER A 58 -63.62 -23.38 1.74
C SER A 58 -64.58 -22.85 0.65
N THR A 59 -64.31 -23.14 -0.63
CA THR A 59 -65.20 -23.93 -1.56
C THR A 59 -64.87 -23.70 -3.07
N THR A 60 -64.51 -24.81 -3.74
CA THR A 60 -64.83 -25.32 -5.10
C THR A 60 -64.61 -24.51 -6.40
N GLY A 61 -63.94 -25.16 -7.36
CA GLY A 61 -64.26 -25.04 -8.79
C GLY A 61 -63.15 -25.48 -9.78
N SER A 62 -63.16 -26.75 -10.20
CA SER A 62 -62.46 -27.24 -11.41
C SER A 62 -63.13 -26.69 -12.69
N PRO A 63 -62.42 -26.65 -13.84
CA PRO A 63 -62.67 -27.70 -14.82
C PRO A 63 -61.44 -28.24 -15.57
N THR A 64 -61.64 -29.49 -15.98
CA THR A 64 -60.94 -30.37 -16.90
C THR A 64 -60.59 -29.76 -18.26
N GLY A 65 -59.43 -30.14 -18.80
CA GLY A 65 -59.11 -30.04 -20.22
C GLY A 65 -57.70 -30.50 -20.56
N ALA A 66 -57.51 -31.82 -20.75
CA ALA A 66 -56.36 -32.37 -21.48
C ALA A 66 -56.48 -32.03 -22.98
N PRO A 67 -55.38 -31.96 -23.73
CA PRO A 67 -54.96 -33.19 -24.40
C PRO A 67 -53.45 -33.46 -24.43
N THR A 68 -53.19 -34.75 -24.48
CA THR A 68 -51.96 -35.47 -24.84
C THR A 68 -51.20 -34.89 -26.03
N ALA A 69 -49.89 -34.66 -25.86
CA ALA A 69 -48.93 -34.66 -26.96
C ALA A 69 -47.65 -35.46 -26.59
N ARG A 70 -47.48 -36.53 -27.36
CA ARG A 70 -46.40 -37.51 -27.54
C ARG A 70 -44.95 -37.01 -27.31
N PRO A 71 -44.06 -37.82 -26.69
CA PRO A 71 -42.65 -37.49 -26.58
C PRO A 71 -41.93 -37.79 -27.90
N THR A 72 -41.14 -36.83 -28.39
CA THR A 72 -40.19 -37.08 -29.49
C THR A 72 -38.81 -36.69 -29.00
N GLN A 73 -37.95 -37.69 -28.83
CA GLN A 73 -36.53 -37.50 -28.57
C GLN A 73 -35.91 -36.79 -29.78
N GLY A 74 -35.28 -35.63 -29.52
CA GLY A 74 -34.63 -34.81 -30.52
C GLY A 74 -33.31 -34.27 -30.00
N ARG A 75 -32.24 -35.03 -30.27
CA ARG A 75 -30.89 -34.56 -30.60
C ARG A 75 -30.21 -33.63 -29.57
N THR A 76 -29.35 -34.24 -28.74
CA THR A 76 -28.22 -33.55 -28.10
C THR A 76 -27.39 -32.83 -29.16
N THR A 77 -27.48 -31.51 -29.18
CA THR A 77 -26.52 -30.68 -29.91
C THR A 77 -25.44 -30.34 -28.89
N PRO A 78 -24.14 -30.60 -29.16
CA PRO A 78 -23.07 -30.09 -28.31
C PRO A 78 -23.23 -28.57 -28.24
N ALA A 79 -23.43 -28.04 -27.04
CA ALA A 79 -23.25 -26.62 -26.80
C ALA A 79 -21.80 -26.31 -27.15
N ALA A 80 -21.57 -25.79 -28.35
CA ALA A 80 -20.29 -25.21 -28.72
C ALA A 80 -19.89 -24.22 -27.59
N PRO A 81 -18.62 -24.18 -27.18
CA PRO A 81 -18.19 -23.19 -26.21
C PRO A 81 -18.62 -21.82 -26.73
N ARG A 82 -19.38 -21.09 -25.91
CA ARG A 82 -19.65 -19.68 -26.18
C ARG A 82 -18.30 -18.99 -26.13
N THR A 83 -17.68 -18.80 -27.29
CA THR A 83 -16.68 -17.78 -27.50
C THR A 83 -17.38 -16.46 -27.16
N THR A 84 -17.15 -15.95 -25.95
CA THR A 84 -17.53 -14.57 -25.63
C THR A 84 -16.72 -13.69 -26.56
N ALA A 85 -17.43 -13.16 -27.53
CA ALA A 85 -16.95 -12.24 -28.53
C ALA A 85 -16.24 -11.05 -27.88
N THR A 86 -15.10 -10.73 -28.48
CA THR A 86 -14.40 -9.44 -28.43
C THR A 86 -15.40 -8.28 -28.37
N GLY A 87 -15.45 -7.60 -27.24
CA GLY A 87 -16.35 -6.46 -27.01
C GLY A 87 -15.59 -5.28 -26.43
N THR A 88 -15.21 -4.35 -27.31
CA THR A 88 -14.73 -2.98 -27.04
C THR A 88 -13.37 -2.86 -26.35
N SER A 89 -12.47 -2.10 -26.96
CA SER A 89 -11.11 -1.74 -26.51
C SER A 89 -11.08 -0.95 -25.20
N GLY A 90 -11.64 -1.50 -24.12
CA GLY A 90 -11.51 -1.00 -22.76
C GLY A 90 -10.26 -1.58 -22.12
N LEU A 91 -9.49 -0.73 -21.44
CA LEU A 91 -8.41 -1.19 -20.58
C LEU A 91 -9.02 -1.99 -19.42
N THR A 92 -8.49 -3.17 -19.14
CA THR A 92 -8.95 -4.01 -18.02
C THR A 92 -7.85 -4.15 -16.98
N VAL A 93 -8.25 -4.46 -15.74
CA VAL A 93 -7.29 -4.81 -14.69
C VAL A 93 -6.61 -6.13 -15.07
N PRO A 94 -5.27 -6.17 -15.21
CA PRO A 94 -4.53 -7.38 -15.59
C PRO A 94 -4.59 -8.47 -14.50
N PRO A 95 -4.33 -9.74 -14.86
CA PRO A 95 -4.40 -10.88 -13.96
C PRO A 95 -3.16 -11.01 -13.06
N VAL A 96 -2.91 -9.99 -12.23
CA VAL A 96 -1.71 -9.90 -11.38
C VAL A 96 -1.77 -10.69 -10.07
N ILE A 97 -2.81 -11.50 -9.88
CA ILE A 97 -2.95 -12.31 -8.66
C ILE A 97 -1.93 -13.46 -8.72
N GLY A 98 -1.17 -13.63 -7.65
CA GLY A 98 -0.09 -14.63 -7.54
C GLY A 98 1.27 -14.15 -8.07
N GLU A 99 1.32 -13.02 -8.77
CA GLU A 99 2.58 -12.40 -9.21
C GLU A 99 3.26 -11.64 -8.07
N ASN A 100 4.56 -11.41 -8.20
CA ASN A 100 5.30 -10.54 -7.29
C ASN A 100 4.75 -9.11 -7.39
N PHE A 101 4.60 -8.42 -6.24
CA PHE A 101 4.03 -7.08 -6.22
C PHE A 101 4.84 -6.05 -7.02
N GLU A 102 6.16 -6.23 -7.18
CA GLU A 102 7.03 -5.36 -7.99
C GLU A 102 6.74 -5.50 -9.48
N ASP A 103 6.61 -6.74 -9.97
CA ASP A 103 6.24 -7.05 -11.35
C ASP A 103 4.82 -6.54 -11.65
N ALA A 104 3.88 -6.80 -10.74
CA ALA A 104 2.50 -6.31 -10.85
C ALA A 104 2.45 -4.77 -10.93
N ARG A 105 3.28 -4.07 -10.14
CA ARG A 105 3.41 -2.61 -10.21
C ARG A 105 3.94 -2.16 -11.57
N TYR A 106 4.96 -2.82 -12.09
CA TYR A 106 5.53 -2.51 -13.40
C TYR A 106 4.49 -2.67 -14.51
N GLU A 107 3.71 -3.75 -14.48
CA GLU A 107 2.65 -4.00 -15.46
C GLU A 107 1.55 -2.91 -15.41
N LEU A 108 1.09 -2.55 -14.21
CA LEU A 108 0.10 -1.47 -14.04
C LEU A 108 0.63 -0.13 -14.58
N ARG A 109 1.89 0.21 -14.30
CA ARG A 109 2.52 1.43 -14.81
C ARG A 109 2.59 1.43 -16.34
N HIS A 110 2.93 0.30 -16.96
CA HIS A 110 3.00 0.15 -18.42
C HIS A 110 1.63 0.40 -19.07
N LEU A 111 0.56 -0.06 -18.42
CA LEU A 111 -0.83 0.17 -18.82
C LEU A 111 -1.35 1.58 -18.50
N ARG A 112 -0.50 2.46 -17.94
CA ARG A 112 -0.87 3.80 -17.43
C ARG A 112 -1.98 3.73 -16.39
N LEU A 113 -2.02 2.66 -15.60
CA LEU A 113 -2.86 2.57 -14.40
C LEU A 113 -2.07 3.08 -13.20
N GLY A 114 -2.77 3.68 -12.25
CA GLY A 114 -2.20 3.96 -10.95
C GLY A 114 -2.18 2.69 -10.10
N TRP A 115 -1.35 2.66 -9.06
CA TRP A 115 -1.31 1.56 -8.11
C TRP A 115 -1.31 2.08 -6.67
N ARG A 116 -1.75 1.22 -5.76
CA ARG A 116 -1.59 1.40 -4.32
C ARG A 116 -1.29 0.05 -3.67
N LEU A 117 -0.21 -0.05 -2.93
CA LEU A 117 0.16 -1.29 -2.25
C LEU A 117 -0.40 -1.31 -0.82
N VAL A 118 -0.99 -2.43 -0.44
CA VAL A 118 -1.41 -2.73 0.94
C VAL A 118 -0.75 -4.03 1.35
N PHE A 119 0.20 -3.94 2.27
CA PHE A 119 0.95 -5.09 2.77
C PHE A 119 0.21 -5.79 3.92
N GLY A 120 0.30 -7.10 3.93
CA GLY A 120 -0.30 -7.99 4.93
C GLY A 120 0.68 -8.40 6.03
N GLY A 121 0.27 -9.38 6.84
CA GLY A 121 1.06 -9.94 7.94
C GLY A 121 1.62 -11.34 7.67
N GLY A 122 1.46 -11.86 6.45
CA GLY A 122 1.99 -13.16 6.04
C GLY A 122 3.49 -13.13 5.73
N THR A 123 3.97 -14.09 4.95
CA THR A 123 5.40 -14.23 4.61
C THR A 123 5.70 -14.18 3.11
N GLY A 124 4.69 -13.91 2.27
CA GLY A 124 4.85 -13.87 0.81
C GLY A 124 5.07 -12.45 0.27
N THR A 125 5.56 -12.37 -0.95
CA THR A 125 5.69 -11.11 -1.71
C THR A 125 4.69 -11.05 -2.88
N THR A 126 3.73 -11.96 -2.90
CA THR A 126 2.77 -12.07 -4.00
C THR A 126 1.49 -11.29 -3.70
N VAL A 127 0.83 -10.84 -4.77
CA VAL A 127 -0.48 -10.20 -4.71
C VAL A 127 -1.55 -11.27 -4.45
N GLU A 128 -2.29 -11.12 -3.36
CA GLU A 128 -3.39 -12.00 -2.97
C GLU A 128 -4.71 -11.60 -3.66
N ARG A 129 -4.95 -10.29 -3.76
CA ARG A 129 -6.15 -9.74 -4.39
C ARG A 129 -5.92 -8.32 -4.90
N THR A 130 -6.81 -7.89 -5.78
CA THR A 130 -6.83 -6.53 -6.32
C THR A 130 -8.18 -5.86 -6.12
N SER A 131 -8.17 -4.54 -6.03
CA SER A 131 -9.37 -3.70 -6.08
C SER A 131 -9.13 -2.49 -6.98
N PRO A 132 -9.82 -2.36 -8.13
CA PRO A 132 -10.84 -3.26 -8.67
C PRO A 132 -10.32 -4.67 -8.98
N ALA A 133 -11.22 -5.66 -9.04
CA ALA A 133 -10.85 -7.05 -9.26
C ALA A 133 -10.29 -7.27 -10.68
N VAL A 134 -9.50 -8.33 -10.86
CA VAL A 134 -8.97 -8.75 -12.17
C VAL A 134 -10.09 -8.85 -13.21
N GLY A 135 -9.81 -8.38 -14.43
CA GLY A 135 -10.75 -8.37 -15.55
C GLY A 135 -11.79 -7.24 -15.49
N THR A 136 -11.84 -6.43 -14.41
CA THR A 136 -12.70 -5.25 -14.34
C THR A 136 -12.27 -4.23 -15.38
N GLN A 137 -13.24 -3.64 -16.10
CA GLN A 137 -12.98 -2.53 -17.01
C GLN A 137 -12.63 -1.26 -16.24
N VAL A 138 -11.54 -0.61 -16.63
CA VAL A 138 -10.99 0.58 -15.99
C VAL A 138 -10.54 1.60 -17.03
N SER A 139 -10.38 2.85 -16.61
CA SER A 139 -9.82 3.90 -17.45
C SER A 139 -8.33 4.08 -17.15
N ARG A 140 -7.59 4.71 -18.06
CA ARG A 140 -6.22 5.15 -17.76
C ARG A 140 -6.22 6.06 -16.53
N GLY A 141 -5.20 5.94 -15.69
CA GLY A 141 -5.10 6.65 -14.42
C GLY A 141 -5.96 6.07 -13.29
N THR A 142 -6.81 5.07 -13.53
CA THR A 142 -7.50 4.37 -12.43
C THR A 142 -6.46 3.72 -11.51
N THR A 143 -6.59 3.97 -10.21
CA THR A 143 -5.71 3.36 -9.19
C THR A 143 -6.20 1.97 -8.83
N VAL A 144 -5.36 0.96 -9.08
CA VAL A 144 -5.59 -0.42 -8.63
C VAL A 144 -4.89 -0.64 -7.29
N THR A 145 -5.66 -0.98 -6.26
CA THR A 145 -5.10 -1.38 -4.97
C THR A 145 -4.70 -2.84 -5.02
N LEU A 146 -3.41 -3.11 -4.83
CA LEU A 146 -2.80 -4.43 -4.73
C LEU A 146 -2.67 -4.81 -3.26
N TYR A 147 -3.28 -5.92 -2.85
CA TYR A 147 -3.11 -6.45 -1.50
C TYR A 147 -2.06 -7.56 -1.54
N VAL A 148 -0.95 -7.33 -0.85
CA VAL A 148 0.21 -8.23 -0.82
C VAL A 148 0.12 -9.11 0.43
N THR A 149 0.49 -10.37 0.28
CA THR A 149 0.39 -11.38 1.35
C THR A 149 1.25 -11.05 2.57
N GLY A 150 2.50 -10.63 2.37
CA GLY A 150 3.46 -10.34 3.44
C GLY A 150 3.70 -8.86 3.74
N PRO A 151 4.64 -8.56 4.65
CA PRO A 151 4.90 -7.20 5.12
C PRO A 151 5.60 -6.36 4.06
N ALA A 152 5.54 -5.03 4.25
CA ALA A 152 6.32 -4.10 3.46
C ALA A 152 7.82 -4.41 3.57
N PRO A 153 8.52 -4.64 2.45
CA PRO A 153 9.96 -4.84 2.47
C PRO A 153 10.68 -3.59 2.96
N VAL A 154 11.85 -3.82 3.56
CA VAL A 154 12.75 -2.74 3.98
C VAL A 154 13.54 -2.30 2.76
N SER A 155 13.62 -0.99 2.53
CA SER A 155 14.45 -0.37 1.50
C SER A 155 15.29 0.76 2.10
N THR A 156 16.29 1.21 1.36
CA THR A 156 17.11 2.36 1.75
C THR A 156 16.50 3.62 1.18
N VAL A 157 16.32 4.65 2.00
CA VAL A 157 15.84 5.96 1.56
C VAL A 157 16.91 6.60 0.67
N PRO A 158 16.62 6.97 -0.58
CA PRO A 158 17.58 7.65 -1.45
C PRO A 158 17.91 9.06 -0.91
N ASP A 159 19.09 9.56 -1.26
CA ASP A 159 19.48 10.95 -0.99
C ASP A 159 19.13 11.80 -2.22
N VAL A 160 18.02 12.53 -2.12
CA VAL A 160 17.45 13.35 -3.20
C VAL A 160 17.67 14.85 -3.00
N VAL A 161 18.52 15.24 -2.04
CA VAL A 161 18.83 16.64 -1.78
C VAL A 161 19.70 17.20 -2.90
N GLY A 162 19.25 18.30 -3.51
CA GLY A 162 19.91 18.91 -4.66
C GLY A 162 19.29 18.53 -6.01
N ASP A 163 18.41 17.53 -6.04
CA ASP A 163 17.71 17.13 -7.26
C ASP A 163 16.49 18.02 -7.54
N ASP A 164 16.04 17.99 -8.79
CA ASP A 164 14.75 18.59 -9.16
C ASP A 164 13.61 17.89 -8.40
N CYS A 165 12.62 18.65 -7.95
CA CYS A 165 11.56 18.12 -7.10
C CYS A 165 10.60 17.14 -7.78
N ASP A 166 10.49 17.15 -9.11
CA ASP A 166 9.75 16.12 -9.83
C ASP A 166 10.60 14.86 -9.99
N GLU A 167 11.89 14.98 -10.32
CA GLU A 167 12.83 13.87 -10.41
C GLU A 167 13.02 13.14 -9.06
N ALA A 168 13.23 13.88 -7.98
CA ALA A 168 13.31 13.37 -6.62
C ALA A 168 12.06 12.58 -6.21
N ALA A 169 10.88 13.03 -6.66
CA ALA A 169 9.64 12.36 -6.35
C ALA A 169 9.48 11.06 -7.14
N ASP A 170 9.91 11.04 -8.39
CA ASP A 170 9.95 9.83 -9.20
C ASP A 170 10.91 8.80 -8.60
N GLU A 171 12.14 9.19 -8.22
CA GLU A 171 13.12 8.31 -7.58
C GLU A 171 12.59 7.73 -6.25
N LEU A 172 12.01 8.57 -5.39
CA LEU A 172 11.38 8.11 -4.16
C LEU A 172 10.27 7.09 -4.42
N VAL A 173 9.44 7.33 -5.43
CA VAL A 173 8.37 6.39 -5.80
C VAL A 173 8.97 5.11 -6.35
N GLU A 174 9.98 5.16 -7.22
CA GLU A 174 10.70 4.00 -7.76
C GLU A 174 11.24 3.11 -6.65
N GLU A 175 11.87 3.69 -5.63
CA GLU A 175 12.39 2.98 -4.44
C GLU A 175 11.30 2.53 -3.43
N GLY A 176 10.02 2.81 -3.75
CA GLY A 176 8.86 2.30 -3.00
C GLY A 176 8.36 3.20 -1.88
N PHE A 177 8.83 4.46 -1.83
CA PHE A 177 8.42 5.47 -0.87
C PHE A 177 7.37 6.43 -1.43
N TYR A 178 6.69 7.17 -0.54
CA TYR A 178 5.77 8.24 -0.95
C TYR A 178 6.35 9.62 -0.64
N PRO A 179 6.57 10.48 -1.65
CA PRO A 179 7.01 11.84 -1.42
C PRO A 179 5.91 12.66 -0.74
N ARG A 180 6.28 13.37 0.32
CA ARG A 180 5.42 14.31 1.04
C ARG A 180 6.02 15.71 0.98
N TYR A 181 5.50 16.53 0.06
CA TYR A 181 5.92 17.93 -0.06
C TYR A 181 5.51 18.75 1.16
N ARG A 182 6.48 19.43 1.77
CA ARG A 182 6.28 20.24 2.99
C ARG A 182 6.21 21.74 2.73
N LEU A 183 6.71 22.20 1.58
CA LEU A 183 6.72 23.62 1.21
C LEU A 183 6.19 23.85 -0.21
N ARG A 184 7.04 23.72 -1.22
CA ARG A 184 6.67 23.78 -2.64
C ARG A 184 6.67 22.40 -3.27
N ARG A 185 6.22 22.32 -4.52
CA ARG A 185 6.28 21.10 -5.37
C ARG A 185 7.17 21.29 -6.60
N THR A 186 7.92 22.39 -6.66
CA THR A 186 8.74 22.80 -7.81
C THR A 186 10.04 23.38 -7.31
N GLY A 187 11.05 23.38 -8.17
CA GLY A 187 12.41 23.81 -7.83
C GLY A 187 13.25 22.64 -7.37
N THR A 188 14.27 22.93 -6.56
CA THR A 188 15.24 21.94 -6.09
C THR A 188 14.88 21.50 -4.67
N VAL A 189 15.11 20.22 -4.35
CA VAL A 189 14.99 19.71 -2.99
C VAL A 189 16.08 20.34 -2.13
N VAL A 190 15.68 21.16 -1.16
CA VAL A 190 16.61 21.81 -0.21
C VAL A 190 16.85 20.98 1.04
N SER A 191 15.90 20.10 1.38
CA SER A 191 16.04 19.15 2.48
C SER A 191 15.06 18.00 2.32
N GLN A 192 15.40 16.87 2.93
CA GLN A 192 14.54 15.71 3.08
C GLN A 192 14.54 15.18 4.52
N ASP A 193 13.50 14.43 4.88
CA ASP A 193 13.37 13.71 6.15
C ASP A 193 12.49 12.48 5.97
N PRO A 194 12.96 11.26 6.30
CA PRO A 194 14.30 10.89 6.76
C PRO A 194 15.44 11.26 5.80
N ALA A 195 16.66 11.36 6.34
CA ALA A 195 17.87 11.61 5.55
C ALA A 195 18.21 10.43 4.63
N GLY A 196 18.88 10.71 3.51
CA GLY A 196 19.35 9.69 2.59
C GLY A 196 20.25 8.64 3.28
N GLY A 197 20.17 7.39 2.81
CA GLY A 197 20.83 6.25 3.43
C GLY A 197 20.13 5.67 4.66
N SER A 198 19.06 6.30 5.15
CA SER A 198 18.26 5.76 6.26
C SER A 198 17.51 4.50 5.83
N ALA A 199 17.25 3.58 6.77
CA ALA A 199 16.37 2.44 6.50
C ALA A 199 14.90 2.87 6.62
N GLY A 200 14.10 2.53 5.62
CA GLY A 200 12.65 2.70 5.63
C GLY A 200 11.95 1.43 5.14
N ARG A 201 10.63 1.41 5.19
CA ARG A 201 9.79 0.38 4.59
C ARG A 201 9.06 0.94 3.39
N TRP A 202 8.75 0.08 2.43
CA TRP A 202 7.84 0.46 1.34
C TRP A 202 6.53 1.02 1.90
N ASN A 203 5.98 2.00 1.18
CA ASN A 203 4.88 2.87 1.59
C ASN A 203 5.20 3.88 2.71
N ASP A 204 6.42 3.93 3.25
CA ASP A 204 6.79 5.02 4.15
C ASP A 204 6.77 6.36 3.41
N GLN A 205 6.41 7.42 4.15
CA GLN A 205 6.38 8.78 3.61
C GLN A 205 7.71 9.47 3.89
N ILE A 206 8.29 10.07 2.84
CA ILE A 206 9.52 10.87 2.95
C ILE A 206 9.12 12.32 2.73
N SER A 207 9.33 13.14 3.75
CA SER A 207 9.08 14.58 3.68
C SER A 207 10.18 15.24 2.85
N ILE A 208 9.80 16.01 1.83
CA ILE A 208 10.72 16.80 1.02
C ILE A 208 10.32 18.27 1.04
N TRP A 209 11.31 19.15 1.12
CA TRP A 209 11.11 20.60 1.04
C TRP A 209 11.73 21.08 -0.26
N CYS A 210 10.89 21.60 -1.15
CA CYS A 210 11.30 22.19 -2.41
C CYS A 210 11.38 23.69 -2.30
N GLY A 211 12.41 24.27 -2.91
CA GLY A 211 12.60 25.71 -2.97
C GLY A 211 13.33 26.12 -4.25
N ASP A 212 13.32 27.42 -4.50
CA ASP A 212 14.25 27.98 -5.46
C ASP A 212 15.66 27.69 -4.93
N ALA A 213 16.51 27.07 -5.74
CA ALA A 213 17.91 26.88 -5.38
C ALA A 213 18.50 28.26 -5.06
N SER A 214 18.61 28.61 -3.78
CA SER A 214 19.44 29.74 -3.38
C SER A 214 20.81 29.42 -3.94
N ALA A 215 21.19 30.17 -4.98
CA ALA A 215 22.40 29.99 -5.76
C ALA A 215 23.53 29.45 -4.88
N ALA A 216 23.98 28.23 -5.16
CA ALA A 216 25.23 27.76 -4.60
C ALA A 216 26.32 28.77 -5.05
N PRO A 217 27.01 29.48 -4.13
CA PRO A 217 28.13 30.32 -4.52
C PRO A 217 29.31 29.39 -4.81
N GLY A 218 29.45 28.92 -6.06
CA GLY A 218 30.40 27.85 -6.31
C GLY A 218 30.66 27.48 -7.77
N SER A 219 30.68 28.45 -8.68
CA SER A 219 31.36 28.30 -9.97
C SER A 219 31.83 29.68 -10.43
N ALA A 220 32.78 30.26 -9.69
CA ALA A 220 33.65 31.25 -10.26
C ALA A 220 34.63 30.50 -11.17
N ASP A 221 34.34 30.48 -12.47
CA ASP A 221 35.35 30.20 -13.49
C ASP A 221 36.49 31.22 -13.34
N PRO A 222 37.76 30.80 -13.21
CA PRO A 222 38.85 31.72 -13.47
C PRO A 222 38.90 31.95 -14.98
N ALA A 223 38.45 33.13 -15.41
CA ALA A 223 38.64 33.61 -16.77
C ALA A 223 40.15 33.60 -17.14
N PRO A 224 40.49 33.36 -18.42
CA PRO A 224 41.86 33.07 -18.87
C PRO A 224 42.83 34.24 -18.73
#